data_AF-A0A969WRL8-F1
#
_entry.id   AF-A0A969WRL8-F1
#
_cell.length_a   1.000
_cell.length_b   1.000
_cell.length_c   1.000
_cell.angle_alpha   90.00
_cell.angle_beta   90.00
_cell.angle_gamma   90.00
#
_symmetry.space_group_name_H-M   'P 1'
#
loop_
_entity.id
_entity.type
_entity.pdbx_description
1 polymer ?
#
loop_
_entity_poly.entity_id
_entity_poly.type
_entity_poly.pdbx_seq_one_letter_code
_entity_poly.pdbx_strand_id
1 'polypeptide(L)'
;CQYITADVRFAGTDVRLYFVKRKKESWNGIMTTNLSLEFLEAYRIYAMRWSLEVFFKETKGLLGMGKCQSRNFAAQLAATTITALQYNLLSLAKRFTSYETIGGIFRDVQHSGMELSVTERIWGIILEMVKIMTGIFSIEEEEIFDAIINKSDNLAHFINFYELKSAS
;
A
#
# COMPACT_ATOMS: atom_id res chain seq x y z
N CYS A 1 11.40 -38.20 -2.99
CA CYS A 1 12.08 -37.17 -3.81
C CYS A 1 13.50 -37.67 -4.03
N GLN A 2 13.96 -37.81 -5.26
CA GLN A 2 15.35 -38.22 -5.53
C GLN A 2 16.14 -36.98 -5.91
N TYR A 3 17.34 -36.84 -5.35
CA TYR A 3 18.25 -35.78 -5.73
C TYR A 3 19.66 -36.33 -5.94
N ILE A 4 20.42 -35.66 -6.82
CA ILE A 4 21.82 -35.94 -7.12
C ILE A 4 22.59 -34.65 -6.91
N THR A 5 23.78 -34.76 -6.32
CA THR A 5 24.68 -33.63 -6.10
C THR A 5 25.94 -33.83 -6.95
N ALA A 6 26.42 -32.77 -7.60
CA ALA A 6 27.66 -32.79 -8.36
C ALA A 6 28.43 -31.49 -8.15
N ASP A 7 29.72 -31.61 -7.81
CA ASP A 7 30.62 -30.47 -7.71
C ASP A 7 31.35 -30.32 -9.04
N VAL A 8 31.23 -29.14 -9.66
CA VAL A 8 31.78 -28.88 -11.00
C VAL A 8 32.39 -27.48 -11.05
N ARG A 9 33.34 -27.30 -11.95
CA ARG A 9 33.92 -25.98 -12.23
C ARG A 9 33.26 -25.38 -13.45
N PHE A 10 32.53 -24.29 -13.27
CA PHE A 10 31.81 -23.58 -14.34
C PHE A 10 32.44 -22.21 -14.58
N ALA A 11 32.91 -21.95 -15.80
CA ALA A 11 33.52 -20.68 -16.20
C ALA A 11 34.64 -20.18 -15.25
N GLY A 12 35.40 -21.11 -14.66
CA GLY A 12 36.49 -20.80 -13.72
C GLY A 12 36.11 -20.78 -12.24
N THR A 13 34.81 -20.79 -11.92
CA THR A 13 34.26 -20.78 -10.56
C THR A 13 33.80 -22.17 -10.15
N ASP A 14 34.16 -22.60 -8.94
CA ASP A 14 33.67 -23.86 -8.39
C ASP A 14 32.22 -23.70 -7.91
N VAL A 15 31.35 -24.59 -8.38
CA VAL A 15 29.91 -24.59 -8.08
C VAL A 15 29.43 -25.99 -7.75
N ARG A 16 28.40 -26.05 -6.91
CA ARG A 16 27.67 -27.27 -6.60
C ARG A 16 26.33 -27.26 -7.31
N LEU A 17 26.05 -28.34 -8.03
CA LEU A 17 24.79 -28.59 -8.72
C LEU A 17 23.96 -29.60 -7.95
N TYR A 18 22.67 -29.30 -7.82
CA TYR A 18 21.65 -30.20 -7.28
C TYR A 18 20.63 -30.50 -8.36
N PHE A 19 20.52 -31.77 -8.74
CA PHE A 19 19.50 -32.24 -9.66
C PHE A 19 18.39 -32.91 -8.88
N VAL A 20 17.16 -32.44 -9.02
CA VAL A 20 15.98 -32.91 -8.30
C VAL A 20 15.00 -33.53 -9.27
N LYS A 21 14.55 -34.75 -8.98
CA LYS A 21 13.47 -35.41 -9.72
C LYS A 21 12.28 -35.69 -8.80
N ARG A 22 11.13 -35.15 -9.18
CA ARG A 22 9.82 -35.51 -8.60
C ARG A 22 9.17 -36.57 -9.49
N LYS A 23 8.35 -37.46 -8.91
CA LYS A 23 7.85 -38.72 -9.51
C LYS A 23 7.37 -38.62 -10.98
N LYS A 24 6.84 -37.48 -11.42
CA LYS A 24 6.31 -37.25 -12.77
C LYS A 24 6.98 -36.09 -13.54
N GLU A 25 7.97 -35.43 -12.96
CA GLU A 25 8.57 -34.22 -13.54
C GLU A 25 9.94 -34.51 -14.17
N SER A 26 10.33 -33.66 -15.11
CA SER A 26 11.70 -33.57 -15.61
C SER A 26 12.68 -33.26 -14.48
N TRP A 27 13.95 -33.61 -14.68
CA TRP A 27 15.02 -33.20 -13.75
C TRP A 27 15.10 -31.68 -13.71
N ASN A 28 15.04 -31.10 -12.51
CA ASN A 28 15.24 -29.68 -12.25
C ASN A 28 16.58 -29.47 -11.57
N GLY A 29 17.35 -28.47 -12.03
CA GLY A 29 18.66 -28.15 -11.49
C GLY A 29 18.64 -26.90 -10.61
N ILE A 30 19.33 -26.95 -9.47
CA ILE A 30 19.70 -25.78 -8.67
C ILE A 30 21.23 -25.70 -8.64
N MET A 31 21.79 -24.51 -8.81
CA MET A 31 23.23 -24.27 -8.75
C MET A 31 23.56 -23.31 -7.60
N THR A 32 24.63 -23.58 -6.88
CA THR A 32 25.15 -22.69 -5.83
C THR A 32 26.66 -22.58 -5.92
N THR A 33 27.20 -21.41 -5.57
CA THR A 33 28.65 -21.19 -5.41
C THR A 33 29.17 -21.67 -4.06
N ASN A 34 28.27 -21.92 -3.10
CA ASN A 34 28.64 -22.42 -1.78
C ASN A 34 28.69 -23.96 -1.77
N LEU A 35 29.92 -24.50 -1.82
CA LEU A 35 30.20 -25.95 -1.78
C LEU A 35 29.98 -26.59 -0.39
N SER A 36 29.68 -25.83 0.65
CA SER A 36 29.37 -26.38 1.98
C SER A 36 27.87 -26.48 2.25
N LEU A 37 27.05 -25.85 1.39
CA LEU A 37 25.60 -25.85 1.55
C LEU A 37 25.06 -27.28 1.40
N GLU A 38 24.03 -27.63 2.16
CA GLU A 38 23.30 -28.90 2.00
C GLU A 38 22.13 -28.73 1.03
N PHE A 39 21.68 -29.82 0.40
CA PHE A 39 20.57 -29.80 -0.55
C PHE A 39 19.28 -29.18 0.02
N LEU A 40 18.87 -29.56 1.24
CA LEU A 40 17.64 -29.08 1.85
C LEU A 40 17.68 -27.56 2.11
N GLU A 41 18.83 -27.05 2.53
CA GLU A 41 19.03 -25.63 2.76
C GLU A 41 19.06 -24.85 1.44
N ALA A 42 19.78 -25.36 0.43
CA ALA A 42 19.77 -24.82 -0.93
C ALA A 42 18.34 -24.73 -1.49
N TYR A 43 17.56 -25.80 -1.29
CA TYR A 43 16.18 -25.89 -1.73
C TYR A 43 15.27 -24.92 -0.98
N ARG A 44 15.47 -24.74 0.34
CA ARG A 44 14.74 -23.75 1.15
C ARG A 44 15.01 -22.33 0.67
N ILE A 45 16.28 -21.99 0.41
CA ILE A 45 16.67 -20.68 -0.12
C ILE A 45 16.05 -20.45 -1.50
N TYR A 46 16.11 -21.47 -2.37
CA TYR A 46 15.48 -21.40 -3.68
C TYR A 46 13.95 -21.26 -3.58
N ALA A 47 13.30 -21.88 -2.61
CA ALA A 47 11.87 -21.74 -2.38
C ALA A 47 11.48 -20.29 -2.01
N MET A 48 12.34 -19.55 -1.30
CA MET A 48 12.12 -18.13 -1.04
C MET A 48 12.09 -17.29 -2.33
N ARG A 49 12.74 -17.73 -3.42
CA ARG A 49 12.61 -17.05 -4.73
C ARG A 49 11.16 -17.00 -5.21
N TRP A 50 10.36 -18.02 -4.91
CA TRP A 50 8.96 -18.06 -5.32
C TRP A 50 8.12 -16.98 -4.63
N SER A 51 8.49 -16.53 -3.42
CA SER A 51 7.78 -15.43 -2.78
C SER A 51 7.94 -14.11 -3.54
N LEU A 52 9.02 -13.92 -4.30
CA LEU A 52 9.16 -12.76 -5.19
C LEU A 52 8.18 -12.82 -6.36
N GLU A 53 7.88 -14.00 -6.90
CA GLU A 53 6.87 -14.14 -7.96
C GLU A 53 5.48 -13.78 -7.43
N VAL A 54 5.15 -14.19 -6.20
CA VAL A 54 3.91 -13.81 -5.53
C VAL A 54 3.86 -12.30 -5.29
N PHE A 55 4.94 -11.71 -4.77
CA PHE A 55 5.08 -10.26 -4.60
C PHE A 55 4.80 -9.52 -5.91
N PHE A 56 5.46 -9.89 -7.01
CA PHE A 56 5.27 -9.22 -8.30
C PHE A 56 3.87 -9.42 -8.86
N LYS A 57 3.27 -10.59 -8.68
CA LYS A 57 1.89 -10.85 -9.11
C LYS A 57 0.90 -9.98 -8.34
N GLU A 58 1.02 -9.93 -7.02
CA GLU A 58 0.12 -9.18 -6.14
C GLU A 58 0.30 -7.66 -6.31
N THR A 59 1.53 -7.17 -6.36
CA THR A 59 1.81 -5.74 -6.54
C THR A 59 1.35 -5.21 -7.90
N LYS A 60 1.54 -5.96 -8.99
CA LYS A 60 1.03 -5.57 -10.32
C LYS A 60 -0.49 -5.64 -10.40
N GLY A 61 -1.08 -6.68 -9.81
CA GLY A 61 -2.53 -6.93 -9.85
C GLY A 61 -3.33 -5.99 -8.96
N LEU A 62 -2.96 -5.92 -7.68
CA LEU A 62 -3.73 -5.23 -6.63
C LEU A 62 -3.27 -3.79 -6.39
N LEU A 63 -1.96 -3.53 -6.45
CA LEU A 63 -1.38 -2.22 -6.13
C LEU A 63 -0.95 -1.41 -7.35
N GLY A 64 -1.20 -1.91 -8.56
CA GLY A 64 -0.94 -1.20 -9.80
C GLY A 64 0.54 -0.91 -10.08
N MET A 65 1.46 -1.72 -9.55
CA MET A 65 2.90 -1.57 -9.82
C MET A 65 3.19 -1.56 -11.32
N GLY A 66 3.89 -0.51 -11.78
CA GLY A 66 4.22 -0.31 -13.20
C GLY A 66 3.11 0.31 -14.05
N LYS A 67 1.96 0.69 -13.47
CA LYS A 67 0.88 1.41 -14.19
C LYS A 67 1.05 2.93 -14.23
N CYS A 68 2.08 3.47 -13.57
CA CYS A 68 2.37 4.90 -13.57
C CYS A 68 2.61 5.41 -15.00
N GLN A 69 1.79 6.35 -15.48
CA GLN A 69 1.91 6.95 -16.82
C GLN A 69 2.81 8.21 -16.84
N SER A 70 3.48 8.51 -15.74
CA SER A 70 4.39 9.66 -15.68
C SER A 70 5.58 9.45 -16.61
N ARG A 71 5.98 10.50 -17.32
CA ARG A 71 7.15 10.48 -18.21
C ARG A 71 8.46 10.74 -17.47
N ASN A 72 8.40 11.12 -16.19
CA ASN A 72 9.57 11.35 -15.36
C ASN A 72 10.01 10.05 -14.68
N PHE A 73 11.27 9.67 -14.87
CA PHE A 73 11.85 8.47 -14.26
C PHE A 73 11.80 8.51 -12.72
N ALA A 74 12.05 9.67 -12.11
CA ALA A 74 11.98 9.82 -10.66
C ALA A 74 10.57 9.54 -10.13
N ALA A 75 9.54 9.93 -10.88
CA ALA A 75 8.15 9.66 -10.52
C ALA A 75 7.80 8.16 -10.65
N GLN A 76 8.31 7.48 -11.67
CA GLN A 76 8.12 6.03 -11.83
C GLN A 76 8.84 5.24 -10.74
N LEU A 77 10.06 5.67 -10.37
CA LEU A 77 10.82 5.09 -9.27
C LEU A 77 10.07 5.29 -7.94
N ALA A 78 9.65 6.53 -7.64
CA ALA A 78 8.89 6.84 -6.45
C ALA A 78 7.60 6.01 -6.36
N ALA A 79 6.83 5.91 -7.46
CA ALA A 79 5.63 5.09 -7.52
C ALA A 79 5.94 3.62 -7.22
N THR A 80 7.00 3.06 -7.80
CA THR A 80 7.41 1.66 -7.56
C THR A 80 7.83 1.44 -6.11
N THR A 81 8.60 2.36 -5.54
CA THR A 81 9.05 2.29 -4.14
C THR A 81 7.88 2.41 -3.17
N ILE A 82 6.94 3.32 -3.43
CA ILE A 82 5.71 3.47 -2.62
C ILE A 82 4.88 2.18 -2.68
N THR A 83 4.67 1.60 -3.87
CA THR A 83 3.95 0.34 -4.00
C THR A 83 4.64 -0.81 -3.25
N ALA A 84 5.97 -0.88 -3.28
CA ALA A 84 6.71 -1.88 -2.51
C ALA A 84 6.57 -1.69 -0.99
N LEU A 85 6.62 -0.44 -0.50
CA LEU A 85 6.39 -0.11 0.91
C LEU A 85 4.96 -0.44 1.35
N GLN A 86 3.97 -0.09 0.53
CA GLN A 86 2.56 -0.45 0.75
C GLN A 86 2.39 -1.96 0.86
N TYR A 87 3.01 -2.73 -0.04
CA TYR A 87 2.96 -4.19 0.03
C TYR A 87 3.56 -4.72 1.33
N ASN A 88 4.71 -4.21 1.77
CA ASN A 88 5.34 -4.63 3.02
C ASN A 88 4.44 -4.33 4.23
N LEU A 89 3.85 -3.13 4.28
CA LEU A 89 2.94 -2.74 5.35
C LEU A 89 1.69 -3.63 5.37
N LEU A 90 1.09 -3.87 4.19
CA LEU A 90 -0.08 -4.73 4.04
C LEU A 90 0.24 -6.19 4.36
N SER A 91 1.43 -6.68 3.98
CA SER A 91 1.88 -8.03 4.30
C SER A 91 2.12 -8.20 5.80
N LEU A 92 2.65 -7.17 6.45
CA LEU A 92 2.84 -7.13 7.89
C LEU A 92 1.49 -7.07 8.63
N ALA A 93 0.59 -6.18 8.21
CA ALA A 93 -0.77 -6.10 8.72
C ALA A 93 -1.47 -7.44 8.56
N LYS A 94 -1.44 -8.03 7.36
CA LYS A 94 -1.95 -9.39 7.10
C LYS A 94 -1.34 -10.43 8.03
N ARG A 95 -0.04 -10.39 8.33
CA ARG A 95 0.58 -11.31 9.30
C ARG A 95 0.00 -11.16 10.71
N PHE A 96 -0.41 -9.96 11.10
CA PHE A 96 -1.03 -9.68 12.40
C PHE A 96 -2.56 -9.86 12.41
N THR A 97 -3.23 -9.69 11.27
CA THR A 97 -4.70 -9.72 11.12
C THR A 97 -5.21 -11.06 10.60
N SER A 98 -4.40 -11.85 9.90
CA SER A 98 -4.75 -13.19 9.42
C SER A 98 -4.66 -14.21 10.56
N TYR A 99 -5.64 -14.25 11.45
CA TYR A 99 -6.82 -15.12 11.37
C TYR A 99 -7.88 -14.86 10.26
N GLU A 100 -7.92 -13.74 9.52
CA GLU A 100 -8.85 -13.54 8.38
C GLU A 100 -8.26 -12.96 7.05
N THR A 101 -9.08 -12.97 5.98
CA THR A 101 -8.71 -12.95 4.54
C THR A 101 -8.50 -11.55 3.91
N ILE A 102 -7.62 -11.51 2.89
CA ILE A 102 -7.06 -10.33 2.17
C ILE A 102 -8.11 -9.32 1.65
N GLY A 103 -9.32 -9.77 1.31
CA GLY A 103 -10.35 -8.92 0.69
C GLY A 103 -10.99 -7.90 1.65
N GLY A 104 -11.11 -8.21 2.94
CA GLY A 104 -11.69 -7.31 3.94
C GLY A 104 -10.77 -6.12 4.24
N ILE A 105 -9.49 -6.41 4.47
CA ILE A 105 -8.48 -5.40 4.81
C ILE A 105 -8.26 -4.39 3.68
N PHE A 106 -8.30 -4.83 2.42
CA PHE A 106 -8.20 -3.91 1.28
C PHE A 106 -9.41 -2.97 1.19
N ARG A 107 -10.61 -3.45 1.53
CA ARG A 107 -11.82 -2.63 1.55
C ARG A 107 -11.80 -1.62 2.69
N ASP A 108 -11.31 -2.02 3.86
CA ASP A 108 -11.21 -1.16 5.04
C ASP A 108 -10.12 -0.10 4.88
N VAL A 109 -8.94 -0.45 4.36
CA VAL A 109 -7.87 0.52 4.11
C VAL A 109 -8.20 1.47 2.95
N GLN A 110 -8.92 1.02 1.92
CA GLN A 110 -9.42 1.89 0.86
C GLN A 110 -10.52 2.83 1.38
N HIS A 111 -11.39 2.36 2.28
CA HIS A 111 -12.41 3.18 2.96
C HIS A 111 -11.74 4.23 3.85
N SER A 112 -10.85 3.81 4.76
CA SER A 112 -10.13 4.70 5.67
C SER A 112 -9.17 5.65 4.95
N GLY A 113 -8.66 5.28 3.78
CA GLY A 113 -7.81 6.15 2.93
C GLY A 113 -8.60 7.12 2.04
N MET A 114 -9.83 6.77 1.63
CA MET A 114 -10.77 7.72 1.04
C MET A 114 -11.38 8.65 2.10
N GLU A 115 -11.41 8.21 3.36
CA GLU A 115 -11.74 8.99 4.56
C GLU A 115 -10.54 9.76 5.15
N LEU A 116 -9.64 10.29 4.31
CA LEU A 116 -9.23 11.67 4.61
C LEU A 116 -10.51 12.50 4.53
N SER A 117 -10.94 12.89 5.72
CA SER A 117 -12.30 12.76 6.21
C SER A 117 -13.26 13.73 5.54
N VAL A 118 -14.55 13.37 5.49
CA VAL A 118 -15.61 14.34 5.19
C VAL A 118 -15.45 15.59 6.06
N THR A 119 -14.97 15.44 7.29
CA THR A 119 -14.59 16.53 8.19
C THR A 119 -13.46 17.40 7.65
N GLU A 120 -12.38 16.83 7.11
CA GLU A 120 -11.28 17.60 6.49
C GLU A 120 -11.73 18.31 5.20
N ARG A 121 -12.64 17.72 4.42
CA ARG A 121 -13.24 18.37 3.24
C ARG A 121 -14.21 19.48 3.64
N ILE A 122 -15.06 19.27 4.64
CA ILE A 122 -15.96 20.28 5.20
C ILE A 122 -15.14 21.41 5.83
N TRP A 123 -14.08 21.09 6.57
CA TRP A 123 -13.17 22.06 7.16
C TRP A 123 -12.47 22.91 6.08
N GLY A 124 -12.01 22.28 5.00
CA GLY A 124 -11.47 22.99 3.84
C GLY A 124 -12.48 23.93 3.17
N ILE A 125 -13.74 23.51 3.04
CA ILE A 125 -14.82 24.35 2.49
C ILE A 125 -15.12 25.54 3.42
N ILE A 126 -15.19 25.31 4.74
CA ILE A 126 -15.43 26.36 5.74
C ILE A 126 -14.29 27.40 5.69
N LEU A 127 -13.03 26.94 5.63
CA LEU A 127 -11.87 27.83 5.52
C LEU A 127 -11.91 28.69 4.25
N GLU A 128 -12.28 28.12 3.11
CA GLU A 128 -12.42 28.88 1.86
C GLU A 128 -13.58 29.89 1.92
N MET A 129 -14.71 29.52 2.55
CA MET A 129 -15.82 30.46 2.76
C MET A 129 -15.40 31.64 3.65
N VAL A 130 -14.66 31.39 4.74
CA VAL A 130 -14.17 32.45 5.63
C VAL A 130 -13.24 33.40 4.88
N LYS A 131 -12.28 32.89 4.10
CA LYS A 131 -11.38 33.74 3.29
C LYS A 131 -12.11 34.62 2.26
N ILE A 132 -13.20 34.11 1.67
CA ILE A 132 -14.00 34.91 0.74
C ILE A 132 -14.73 36.03 1.50
N MET A 133 -15.25 35.74 2.70
CA MET A 133 -15.92 36.74 3.53
C MET A 133 -14.95 37.82 4.00
N THR A 134 -13.73 37.48 4.41
CA THR A 134 -12.71 38.47 4.80
C THR A 134 -12.33 39.37 3.64
N GLY A 135 -12.20 38.82 2.43
CA GLY A 135 -11.93 39.58 1.21
C GLY A 135 -13.05 40.55 0.82
N ILE A 136 -14.32 40.19 1.04
CA ILE A 136 -15.48 41.03 0.69
C ILE A 136 -15.75 42.11 1.74
N PHE A 137 -15.64 41.76 3.03
CA PHE A 137 -16.04 42.64 4.12
C PHE A 137 -14.87 43.37 4.79
N SER A 138 -13.62 43.10 4.39
CA SER A 138 -12.39 43.66 5.02
C SER A 138 -12.35 43.44 6.53
N ILE A 139 -12.83 42.28 6.97
CA ILE A 139 -12.83 41.84 8.37
C ILE A 139 -11.65 40.89 8.56
N GLU A 140 -10.98 40.93 9.72
CA GLU A 140 -9.87 40.03 10.03
C GLU A 140 -10.36 38.60 10.29
N GLU A 141 -9.61 37.60 9.80
CA GLU A 141 -9.96 36.17 9.92
C GLU A 141 -10.26 35.76 11.36
N GLU A 142 -9.51 36.30 12.31
CA GLU A 142 -9.59 35.99 13.73
C GLU A 142 -10.94 36.42 14.34
N GLU A 143 -11.47 37.60 13.97
CA GLU A 143 -12.78 38.09 14.44
C GLU A 143 -13.95 37.22 13.92
N ILE A 144 -13.81 36.67 12.72
CA ILE A 144 -14.83 35.79 12.12
C ILE A 144 -14.83 34.43 12.80
N PHE A 145 -13.66 33.83 13.03
CA PHE A 145 -13.57 32.56 13.75
C PHE A 145 -14.10 32.69 15.18
N ASP A 146 -13.79 33.80 15.86
CA ASP A 146 -14.26 34.06 17.21
C ASP A 146 -15.80 34.23 17.25
N ALA A 147 -16.38 34.90 16.26
CA ALA A 147 -17.84 34.99 16.11
C ALA A 147 -18.50 33.64 15.80
N ILE A 148 -17.89 32.79 14.97
CA ILE A 148 -18.45 31.47 14.61
C ILE A 148 -18.39 30.50 15.80
N ILE A 149 -17.29 30.50 16.54
CA ILE A 149 -17.05 29.54 17.64
C ILE A 149 -17.74 30.00 18.93
N ASN A 150 -17.61 31.28 19.29
CA ASN A 150 -18.05 31.81 20.58
C ASN A 150 -19.40 32.54 20.56
N LYS A 151 -19.99 32.81 19.38
CA LYS A 151 -21.37 33.31 19.25
C LYS A 151 -22.30 32.30 18.56
N SER A 152 -22.00 31.00 18.68
CA SER A 152 -22.76 29.90 18.08
C SER A 152 -24.26 29.90 18.46
N ASP A 153 -24.60 30.47 19.62
CA ASP A 153 -26.00 30.58 20.10
C ASP A 153 -26.86 31.46 19.18
N ASN A 154 -26.29 32.49 18.56
CA ASN A 154 -27.00 33.31 17.56
C ASN A 154 -27.19 32.56 16.22
N LEU A 155 -26.34 31.56 15.96
CA LEU A 155 -26.40 30.66 14.80
C LEU A 155 -27.46 29.56 14.98
N ALA A 156 -27.83 29.22 16.22
CA ALA A 156 -28.91 28.28 16.51
C ALA A 156 -30.27 28.74 15.95
N HIS A 157 -30.51 30.04 15.88
CA HIS A 157 -31.72 30.60 15.24
C HIS A 157 -31.78 30.28 13.74
N PHE A 158 -30.63 30.17 13.07
CA PHE A 158 -30.56 29.81 11.65
C PHE A 158 -30.93 28.34 11.41
N ILE A 159 -30.58 27.45 12.34
CA ILE A 159 -30.95 26.02 12.29
C ILE A 159 -32.47 25.87 12.39
N ASN A 160 -33.10 26.56 13.36
CA ASN A 160 -34.56 26.57 13.50
C ASN A 160 -35.28 27.10 12.25
N PHE A 161 -34.71 28.09 11.56
CA PHE A 161 -35.29 28.63 10.33
C PHE A 161 -35.27 27.61 9.17
N TYR A 162 -34.23 26.79 9.06
CA TYR A 162 -34.13 25.76 8.02
C TYR A 162 -34.97 24.52 8.30
N GLU A 163 -35.10 24.09 9.56
CA GLU A 163 -36.02 23.00 9.94
C GLU A 163 -37.48 23.35 9.62
N LEU A 164 -37.89 24.61 9.86
CA LEU A 164 -39.22 25.10 9.51
C LEU A 164 -39.49 25.12 8.00
N LYS A 165 -38.46 25.28 7.18
CA LYS A 165 -38.58 25.33 5.71
C LYS A 165 -38.53 23.93 5.05
N SER A 166 -37.95 22.94 5.74
CA SER A 166 -37.92 21.54 5.30
C SER A 166 -39.22 20.78 5.61
N ALA A 167 -40.05 21.31 6.51
CA ALA A 167 -41.32 20.72 6.92
C ALA A 167 -42.55 21.26 6.15
N SER A 168 -42.34 22.12 5.13
CA SER A 168 -43.35 22.60 4.18
C SER A 168 -43.06 22.10 2.77
#